data_AF-A0A225UW61-F1
#
_entry.id   AF-A0A225UW61-F1
#
_cell.length_a   1.000
_cell.length_b   1.000
_cell.length_c   1.000
_cell.angle_alpha   90.00
_cell.angle_beta   90.00
_cell.angle_gamma   90.00
#
_symmetry.space_group_name_H-M   'P 1'
#
loop_
_entity.id
_entity.type
_entity.pdbx_description
1 polymer ?
#
loop_
_entity_poly.entity_id
_entity_poly.type
_entity_poly.pdbx_seq_one_letter_code
_entity_poly.pdbx_strand_id
1 'polypeptide(L)'
;MRLKNTSVKLKENRSLLEWLKYTEAYAWPRGKTLDRLTEVAPEKEVAIFLQGLKNVPSMKTIGHKLQLAQFEQWWRMDMTSHDLAKSLGILKISESMGTEKSILFFEYRLFLLKKALPSTP
;
A
#
# COMPACT_ATOMS: atom_id res chain seq x y z
N MET A 1 -7.04 15.79 -4.95
CA MET A 1 -5.60 15.80 -5.29
C MET A 1 -5.24 14.41 -5.84
N ARG A 2 -4.55 14.26 -6.98
CA ARG A 2 -4.20 12.92 -7.51
C ARG A 2 -2.84 12.48 -6.98
N LEU A 3 -2.76 11.32 -6.32
CA LEU A 3 -1.50 10.78 -5.83
C LEU A 3 -0.63 10.27 -6.99
N LYS A 4 0.56 10.84 -7.12
CA LYS A 4 1.58 10.33 -8.04
C LYS A 4 2.25 9.11 -7.42
N ASN A 5 2.32 7.99 -8.12
CA ASN A 5 2.64 6.69 -7.52
C ASN A 5 3.79 5.92 -8.19
N THR A 6 4.42 6.49 -9.23
CA THR A 6 5.68 5.95 -9.79
C THR A 6 6.88 6.65 -9.16
N SER A 7 8.02 5.98 -9.07
CA SER A 7 9.25 6.53 -8.45
C SER A 7 9.65 7.92 -8.99
N VAL A 8 9.49 8.13 -10.30
CA VAL A 8 9.78 9.42 -10.94
C VAL A 8 8.80 10.51 -10.49
N LYS A 9 7.49 10.19 -10.49
CA LYS A 9 6.44 11.16 -10.17
C LYS A 9 6.26 11.38 -8.67
N LEU A 10 6.74 10.47 -7.82
CA LEU A 10 6.69 10.62 -6.35
C LEU A 10 7.42 11.88 -5.86
N LYS A 11 8.47 12.32 -6.57
CA LYS A 11 9.18 13.57 -6.27
C LYS A 11 8.28 14.81 -6.38
N GLU A 12 7.21 14.74 -7.18
CA GLU A 12 6.20 15.81 -7.29
C GLU A 12 5.35 15.93 -6.01
N ASN A 13 5.31 14.88 -5.18
CA ASN A 13 4.58 14.88 -3.90
C ASN A 13 5.48 15.29 -2.72
N ARG A 14 6.45 16.19 -2.92
CA ARG A 14 7.50 16.49 -1.93
C ARG A 14 6.96 16.76 -0.52
N SER A 15 5.97 17.65 -0.38
CA SER A 15 5.38 17.99 0.92
C SER A 15 4.69 16.79 1.59
N LEU A 16 4.09 15.89 0.80
CA LEU A 16 3.49 14.66 1.33
C LEU A 16 4.57 13.69 1.83
N LEU A 17 5.68 13.55 1.11
CA LEU A 17 6.79 12.71 1.55
C LEU A 17 7.43 13.23 2.84
N GLU A 18 7.57 14.56 2.97
CA GLU A 18 8.05 15.22 4.19
C GLU A 18 7.06 15.01 5.35
N TRP A 19 5.75 15.16 5.10
CA TRP A 19 4.72 14.85 6.10
C TRP A 19 4.76 13.38 6.54
N LEU A 20 4.92 12.43 5.61
CA LEU A 20 5.04 11.01 5.97
C LEU A 20 6.26 10.74 6.87
N LYS A 21 7.41 11.35 6.58
CA LYS A 21 8.59 11.26 7.44
C LYS A 21 8.32 11.85 8.83
N TYR A 22 7.62 12.98 8.89
CA TYR A 22 7.21 13.59 10.15
C TYR A 22 6.29 12.67 10.95
N THR A 23 5.26 12.09 10.32
CA THR A 23 4.34 11.16 11.00
C THR A 23 5.04 9.92 11.53
N GLU A 24 6.03 9.40 10.79
CA GLU A 24 6.85 8.28 11.26
C GLU A 24 7.73 8.69 12.45
N ALA A 25 8.39 9.84 12.39
CA ALA A 25 9.24 10.35 13.47
C ALA A 25 8.46 10.66 14.75
N TYR A 26 7.22 11.12 14.61
CA TYR A 26 6.30 11.37 15.72
C TYR A 26 5.59 10.11 16.23
N ALA A 27 5.88 8.93 15.64
CA ALA A 27 5.18 7.68 15.92
C ALA A 27 3.64 7.81 15.81
N TRP A 28 3.18 8.61 14.86
CA TRP A 28 1.76 8.80 14.61
C TRP A 28 1.09 7.46 14.26
N PRO A 29 -0.13 7.18 14.75
CA PRO A 29 -0.79 5.90 14.48
C PRO A 29 -0.95 5.66 12.98
N ARG A 30 -0.41 4.54 12.48
CA ARG A 30 -0.43 4.21 11.05
C ARG A 30 -1.84 4.15 10.47
N GLY A 31 -2.82 3.67 11.25
CA GLY A 31 -4.23 3.70 10.85
C GLY A 31 -4.71 5.12 10.55
N LYS A 32 -4.43 6.09 11.44
CA LYS A 32 -4.77 7.49 11.21
C LYS A 32 -4.01 8.10 10.01
N THR A 33 -2.78 7.66 9.76
CA THR A 33 -2.04 8.06 8.55
C THR A 33 -2.75 7.55 7.29
N LEU A 34 -3.22 6.29 7.29
CA LEU A 34 -3.98 5.71 6.18
C LEU A 34 -5.32 6.44 6.00
N ASP A 35 -6.06 6.70 7.07
CA ASP A 35 -7.32 7.45 7.03
C ASP A 35 -7.13 8.83 6.39
N ARG A 36 -6.06 9.54 6.76
CA ARG A 36 -5.76 10.86 6.18
C ARG A 36 -5.42 10.78 4.69
N LEU A 37 -4.77 9.70 4.26
CA LEU A 37 -4.46 9.48 2.84
C LEU A 37 -5.73 9.13 2.04
N THR A 38 -6.66 8.37 2.63
CA THR A 38 -7.93 8.00 1.97
C THR A 38 -8.95 9.14 1.94
N GLU A 39 -8.83 10.15 2.81
CA GLU A 39 -9.58 11.41 2.71
C GLU A 39 -9.26 12.20 1.43
N VAL A 40 -8.03 12.10 0.91
CA VAL A 40 -7.57 12.93 -0.22
C VAL A 40 -7.50 12.19 -1.55
N ALA A 41 -7.52 10.85 -1.52
CA ALA A 41 -7.46 9.99 -2.69
C ALA A 41 -8.20 8.66 -2.47
N PRO A 42 -8.76 8.05 -3.53
CA PRO A 42 -9.38 6.73 -3.42
C PRO A 42 -8.41 5.68 -2.87
N GLU A 43 -8.93 4.74 -2.07
CA GLU A 43 -8.13 3.71 -1.39
C GLU A 43 -7.19 2.94 -2.34
N LYS A 44 -7.66 2.60 -3.56
CA LYS A 44 -6.83 1.96 -4.57
C LYS A 44 -5.62 2.81 -4.99
N GLU A 45 -5.78 4.13 -5.06
CA GLU A 45 -4.68 5.04 -5.42
C GLU A 45 -3.70 5.17 -4.26
N VAL A 46 -4.20 5.18 -3.02
CA VAL A 46 -3.37 5.14 -1.81
C VAL A 46 -2.54 3.85 -1.78
N ALA A 47 -3.15 2.69 -2.01
CA ALA A 47 -2.43 1.42 -2.01
C ALA A 47 -1.30 1.37 -3.06
N ILE A 48 -1.57 1.84 -4.28
CA ILE A 48 -0.56 1.89 -5.34
C ILE A 48 0.54 2.92 -4.98
N PHE A 49 0.16 4.04 -4.37
CA PHE A 49 1.12 5.04 -3.88
C PHE A 49 2.05 4.46 -2.81
N LEU A 50 1.52 3.76 -1.82
CA LEU A 50 2.30 3.08 -0.78
C LEU A 50 3.24 2.02 -1.37
N GLN A 51 2.77 1.28 -2.38
CA GLN A 51 3.61 0.37 -3.13
C GLN A 51 4.77 1.11 -3.83
N GLY A 52 4.49 2.26 -4.43
CA GLY A 52 5.50 3.12 -5.05
C GLY A 52 6.55 3.63 -4.06
N LEU A 53 6.17 3.96 -2.82
CA LEU A 53 7.10 4.42 -1.78
C LEU A 53 8.22 3.40 -1.49
N LYS A 54 7.94 2.11 -1.66
CA LYS A 54 8.91 1.03 -1.42
C LYS A 54 10.08 1.04 -2.40
N ASN A 55 9.90 1.69 -3.55
CA ASN A 55 10.94 1.86 -4.57
C ASN A 55 11.80 3.11 -4.35
N VAL A 56 11.47 3.96 -3.36
CA VAL A 56 12.26 5.14 -3.00
C VAL A 56 13.10 4.80 -1.77
N PRO A 57 14.45 4.77 -1.85
CA PRO A 57 15.30 4.31 -0.76
C PRO A 57 15.01 4.97 0.59
N SER A 58 14.78 6.29 0.61
CA SER A 58 14.49 7.05 1.83
C SER A 58 13.07 6.88 2.38
N MET A 59 12.17 6.26 1.61
CA MET A 59 10.78 6.01 2.00
C MET A 59 10.46 4.52 2.13
N LYS A 60 11.41 3.64 1.78
CA LYS A 60 11.18 2.19 1.69
C LYS A 60 10.54 1.62 2.95
N THR A 61 11.15 1.91 4.10
CA THR A 61 10.66 1.43 5.40
C THR A 61 9.25 1.95 5.73
N ILE A 62 8.98 3.23 5.48
CA ILE A 62 7.66 3.84 5.71
C ILE A 62 6.62 3.18 4.80
N GLY A 63 6.94 3.03 3.51
CA GLY A 63 6.10 2.34 2.53
C GLY A 63 5.75 0.92 2.97
N HIS A 64 6.73 0.13 3.40
CA HIS A 64 6.47 -1.22 3.93
C HIS A 64 5.57 -1.22 5.16
N LYS A 65 5.83 -0.33 6.13
CA LYS A 65 5.06 -0.24 7.39
C LYS A 65 3.59 0.15 7.15
N LEU A 66 3.36 1.13 6.28
CA LEU A 66 2.01 1.58 5.93
C LEU A 66 1.28 0.55 5.06
N GLN A 67 1.98 -0.07 4.11
CA GLN A 67 1.39 -1.14 3.27
C GLN A 67 0.97 -2.35 4.12
N LEU A 68 1.78 -2.73 5.12
CA LEU A 68 1.42 -3.80 6.04
C LEU A 68 0.20 -3.43 6.89
N ALA A 69 0.14 -2.20 7.42
CA ALA A 69 -1.03 -1.73 8.16
C ALA A 69 -2.31 -1.71 7.30
N GLN A 70 -2.19 -1.36 6.01
CA GLN A 70 -3.28 -1.44 5.05
C GLN A 70 -3.73 -2.90 4.83
N PHE A 71 -2.79 -3.85 4.71
CA PHE A 71 -3.13 -5.27 4.60
C PHE A 71 -3.83 -5.81 5.84
N GLU A 72 -3.40 -5.41 7.03
CA GLU A 72 -4.08 -5.77 8.29
C GLU A 72 -5.50 -5.20 8.36
N GLN A 73 -5.72 -3.98 7.85
CA GLN A 73 -7.05 -3.40 7.73
C GLN A 73 -7.92 -4.18 6.74
N TRP A 74 -7.42 -4.47 5.54
CA TRP A 74 -8.12 -5.29 4.54
C TRP A 74 -8.50 -6.66 5.06
N TRP A 75 -7.58 -7.33 5.76
CA TRP A 75 -7.84 -8.63 6.35
C TRP A 75 -8.91 -8.59 7.46
N ARG A 76 -8.92 -7.55 8.30
CA ARG A 76 -10.00 -7.35 9.29
C ARG A 76 -11.36 -7.03 8.67
N MET A 77 -11.39 -6.59 7.42
CA MET A 77 -12.61 -6.33 6.65
C MET A 77 -12.97 -7.50 5.72
N ASP A 78 -12.38 -8.69 5.95
CA ASP A 78 -12.60 -9.91 5.17
C ASP A 78 -12.35 -9.74 3.65
N MET A 79 -11.49 -8.78 3.28
CA MET A 79 -11.17 -8.51 1.88
C MET A 79 -10.39 -9.67 1.28
N THR A 80 -10.96 -10.33 0.29
CA THR A 80 -10.30 -11.46 -0.37
C THR A 80 -9.30 -10.99 -1.42
N SER A 81 -8.44 -11.89 -1.87
CA SER A 81 -7.56 -11.59 -3.02
C SER A 81 -8.36 -11.30 -4.31
N HIS A 82 -9.53 -11.92 -4.48
CA HIS A 82 -10.39 -11.65 -5.63
C HIS A 82 -10.95 -10.23 -5.60
N ASP A 83 -11.40 -9.76 -4.44
CA ASP A 83 -11.90 -8.40 -4.26
C ASP A 83 -10.82 -7.36 -4.54
N LEU A 84 -9.59 -7.62 -4.09
CA LEU A 84 -8.45 -6.75 -4.39
C LEU A 84 -8.11 -6.72 -5.88
N ALA A 85 -8.11 -7.86 -6.56
CA ALA A 85 -7.88 -7.90 -8.01
C ALA A 85 -8.91 -7.04 -8.75
N LYS A 86 -10.19 -7.16 -8.36
CA LYS A 86 -11.29 -6.38 -8.92
C LYS A 86 -11.12 -4.87 -8.65
N SER A 87 -10.77 -4.48 -7.43
CA SER A 87 -10.60 -3.06 -7.06
C SER A 87 -9.40 -2.40 -7.76
N LEU A 88 -8.33 -3.16 -8.01
CA LEU A 88 -7.16 -2.71 -8.77
C LEU A 88 -7.37 -2.68 -10.29
N GLY A 89 -8.45 -3.31 -10.77
CA GLY A 89 -8.74 -3.47 -12.20
C GLY A 89 -7.81 -4.46 -12.89
N ILE A 90 -7.36 -5.50 -12.18
CA ILE A 90 -6.55 -6.58 -12.74
C ILE A 90 -7.50 -7.60 -13.38
N LEU A 91 -7.70 -7.48 -14.69
CA LEU A 91 -8.54 -8.39 -15.47
C LEU A 91 -7.78 -9.66 -15.90
N LYS A 92 -6.50 -9.50 -16.22
CA LYS A 92 -5.58 -10.58 -16.57
C LYS A 92 -4.21 -10.33 -15.93
N ILE A 93 -3.76 -11.27 -15.12
CA ILE A 93 -2.49 -11.14 -14.37
C ILE A 93 -1.30 -11.04 -15.33
N SER A 94 -1.28 -11.83 -16.41
CA SER A 94 -0.21 -11.84 -17.42
C SER A 94 0.05 -10.46 -18.04
N GLU A 95 -1.01 -9.70 -18.30
CA GLU A 95 -0.94 -8.36 -18.91
C GLU A 95 -0.55 -7.27 -17.91
N SER A 96 -0.58 -7.57 -16.60
CA SER A 96 -0.29 -6.60 -15.53
C SER A 96 1.05 -6.82 -14.82
N MET A 97 1.79 -7.88 -15.19
CA MET A 97 3.02 -8.29 -14.50
C MET A 97 4.06 -7.18 -14.45
N GLY A 98 4.66 -6.98 -13.28
CA GLY A 98 5.70 -5.97 -13.05
C GLY A 98 5.17 -4.57 -12.72
N THR A 99 3.87 -4.34 -12.80
CA THR A 99 3.25 -3.07 -12.34
C THR A 99 3.12 -3.04 -10.82
N GLU A 100 3.09 -1.85 -10.22
CA GLU A 100 2.84 -1.68 -8.79
C GLU A 100 1.56 -2.38 -8.34
N LYS A 101 0.51 -2.38 -9.18
CA LYS A 101 -0.75 -3.09 -8.92
C LYS A 101 -0.56 -4.60 -8.80
N SER A 102 0.16 -5.21 -9.75
CA SER A 102 0.40 -6.65 -9.72
C SER A 102 1.24 -7.06 -8.52
N ILE A 103 2.28 -6.28 -8.18
CA ILE A 103 3.14 -6.56 -7.04
C ILE A 103 2.35 -6.44 -5.74
N LEU A 104 1.57 -5.37 -5.59
CA LEU A 104 0.66 -5.17 -4.47
C LEU A 104 -0.29 -6.35 -4.29
N PHE A 105 -0.93 -6.82 -5.37
CA PHE A 105 -1.81 -7.98 -5.35
C PHE A 105 -1.10 -9.26 -4.87
N PHE A 106 0.09 -9.56 -5.41
CA PHE A 106 0.86 -10.74 -5.00
C PHE A 106 1.29 -10.65 -3.53
N GLU A 107 1.73 -9.49 -3.07
CA GLU A 107 2.11 -9.30 -1.68
C GLU A 107 0.93 -9.47 -0.72
N TYR A 108 -0.25 -8.96 -1.07
CA TYR A 108 -1.44 -9.19 -0.27
C TYR A 108 -1.84 -10.67 -0.22
N ARG A 109 -1.74 -11.39 -1.35
CA ARG A 109 -1.94 -12.85 -1.35
C ARG A 109 -0.95 -13.58 -0.44
N LEU A 110 0.32 -13.20 -0.48
CA LEU A 110 1.34 -13.77 0.41
C LEU A 110 1.05 -13.45 1.88
N PHE A 111 0.55 -12.23 2.17
CA PHE A 111 0.12 -11.85 3.51
C PHE A 111 -1.04 -12.74 4.01
N LEU A 112 -2.08 -12.94 3.20
CA LEU A 112 -3.21 -13.80 3.54
C LEU A 112 -2.78 -15.25 3.79
N LEU A 113 -1.89 -15.78 2.93
CA LEU A 113 -1.34 -17.13 3.12
C LEU A 113 -0.61 -17.26 4.45
N LYS A 114 0.22 -16.28 4.82
CA LYS A 114 0.92 -16.26 6.11
C LYS A 114 -0.04 -16.19 7.30
N LYS A 115 -1.15 -15.47 7.19
CA LYS A 115 -2.18 -15.40 8.23
C LYS A 115 -2.98 -16.69 8.38
N ALA A 116 -3.13 -17.45 7.29
CA ALA A 116 -3.84 -18.73 7.29
C ALA A 116 -3.00 -19.90 7.82
N LEU A 117 -1.66 -19.76 7.88
CA LEU A 117 -0.80 -20.77 8.46
C LEU A 117 -0.97 -20.79 9.99
N PRO A 118 -1.09 -21.99 10.62
CA PRO A 118 -1.07 -22.09 12.07
C PRO A 118 0.24 -21.52 12.61
N SER A 119 0.15 -20.75 13.70
CA SER A 119 1.34 -20.29 14.42
C SER A 119 2.13 -21.52 14.85
N THR A 120 3.33 -21.73 14.31
CA THR A 120 4.22 -22.79 14.79
C THR A 120 4.48 -22.55 16.28
N PRO A 121 4.26 -23.54 17.15
CA PRO A 121 4.53 -23.44 18.58
C PRO A 121 6.02 -23.23 18.88
#